data_AF-A0A9W4K3S6-F1
#
_entry.id   AF-A0A9W4K3S6-F1
#
_cell.length_a   1.000
_cell.length_b   1.000
_cell.length_c   1.000
_cell.angle_alpha   90.00
_cell.angle_beta   90.00
_cell.angle_gamma   90.00
#
_symmetry.space_group_name_H-M   'P 1'
#
loop_
_entity.id
_entity.type
_entity.pdbx_description
1 polymer ?
#
loop_
_entity_poly.entity_id
_entity_poly.type
_entity_poly.pdbx_seq_one_letter_code
_entity_poly.pdbx_strand_id
1 'polypeptide(L)'
;MQLKNLALAAGVSAVASAAPSTQSKTFGVIAIHSGSGVQYSAFNAAKSSIFAGLPNQGASCARPKEQQATFYINDGALYLYDQSATPQEIYVDRSGMGQGKIGYTTGAQPAPKNAERKGWTQKDGHLQFGGSDLIACPNSIDGAWSIWASAGVSNPAGNKDCVGIAARVEETAKPNGCSYTS
;
A
#
# COMPACT_ATOMS: atom_id res chain seq x y z
N MET A 1 43.04 11.33 62.40
CA MET A 1 41.68 11.55 61.86
C MET A 1 41.83 12.02 60.43
N GLN A 2 41.82 11.15 59.41
CA GLN A 2 40.67 10.53 58.73
C GLN A 2 39.59 11.50 58.25
N LEU A 3 39.38 11.50 56.92
CA LEU A 3 38.19 11.73 56.09
C LEU A 3 38.69 12.32 54.74
N LYS A 4 39.16 11.56 53.75
CA LYS A 4 38.41 10.66 52.83
C LYS A 4 37.04 11.20 52.46
N ASN A 5 36.90 11.71 51.23
CA ASN A 5 35.92 11.23 50.24
C ASN A 5 36.08 11.95 48.89
N LEU A 6 36.68 11.25 47.93
CA LEU A 6 36.52 11.48 46.49
C LEU A 6 35.11 11.00 46.11
N ALA A 7 34.33 11.82 45.41
CA ALA A 7 33.14 11.37 44.69
C ALA A 7 33.43 11.42 43.19
N LEU A 8 33.66 10.25 42.58
CA LEU A 8 33.67 10.07 41.13
C LEU A 8 32.23 9.90 40.66
N ALA A 9 31.74 10.84 39.84
CA ALA A 9 30.48 10.68 39.12
C ALA A 9 30.72 9.81 37.87
N ALA A 10 30.24 8.57 37.89
CA ALA A 10 30.26 7.69 36.73
C ALA A 10 29.08 8.03 35.80
N GLY A 11 29.39 8.51 34.59
CA GLY A 11 28.41 8.71 33.54
C GLY A 11 27.94 7.36 33.00
N VAL A 12 26.63 7.12 33.04
CA VAL A 12 26.02 5.93 32.44
C VAL A 12 25.60 6.29 31.02
N SER A 13 26.40 5.86 30.04
CA SER A 13 26.04 5.93 28.62
C SER A 13 24.88 4.97 28.37
N ALA A 14 23.68 5.50 28.12
CA ALA A 14 22.56 4.69 27.66
C ALA A 14 22.89 4.19 26.23
N VAL A 15 23.23 2.91 26.11
CA VAL A 15 23.26 2.23 24.81
C VAL A 15 21.82 2.11 24.33
N ALA A 16 21.43 2.97 23.39
CA ALA A 16 20.22 2.78 22.62
C ALA A 16 20.43 1.51 21.77
N SER A 17 19.97 0.36 22.26
CA SER A 17 19.77 -0.81 21.40
C SER A 17 18.75 -0.43 20.35
N ALA A 18 19.21 -0.10 19.14
CA ALA A 18 18.36 -0.06 17.97
C ALA A 18 17.74 -1.46 17.83
N ALA A 19 16.47 -1.58 18.17
CA ALA A 19 15.71 -2.79 17.89
C ALA A 19 15.84 -3.08 16.40
N PRO A 20 16.02 -4.35 15.99
CA PRO A 20 16.01 -4.69 14.58
C PRO A 20 14.68 -4.19 13.99
N SER A 21 14.76 -3.29 13.01
CA SER A 21 13.57 -2.95 12.22
C SER A 21 13.09 -4.25 11.61
N THR A 22 11.96 -4.77 12.08
CA THR A 22 11.25 -5.84 11.37
C THR A 22 10.91 -5.26 10.02
N GLN A 23 11.78 -5.47 9.03
CA GLN A 23 11.56 -4.98 7.69
C GLN A 23 10.29 -5.65 7.20
N SER A 24 9.22 -4.86 7.07
CA SER A 24 7.95 -5.36 6.57
C SER A 24 8.20 -6.08 5.25
N LYS A 25 7.72 -7.32 5.16
CA LYS A 25 7.83 -8.10 3.92
C LYS A 25 7.22 -7.31 2.77
N THR A 26 7.96 -7.22 1.67
CA THR A 26 7.50 -6.57 0.44
C THR A 26 6.85 -7.58 -0.49
N PHE A 27 5.84 -7.14 -1.23
CA PHE A 27 5.07 -8.01 -2.10
C PHE A 27 4.48 -7.26 -3.30
N GLY A 28 4.27 -7.98 -4.40
CA GLY A 28 3.37 -7.56 -5.47
C GLY A 28 1.96 -8.09 -5.21
N VAL A 29 0.98 -7.62 -6.00
CA VAL A 29 -0.40 -8.11 -5.93
C VAL A 29 -0.88 -8.47 -7.34
N ILE A 30 -1.56 -9.61 -7.47
CA ILE A 30 -2.19 -10.08 -8.70
C ILE A 30 -3.68 -10.27 -8.45
N ALA A 31 -4.52 -9.72 -9.32
CA ALA A 31 -5.96 -9.92 -9.28
C ALA A 31 -6.34 -11.33 -9.75
N ILE A 32 -7.17 -12.03 -8.97
CA ILE A 32 -7.76 -13.32 -9.33
C ILE A 32 -9.28 -13.19 -9.34
N HIS A 33 -9.87 -13.36 -10.52
CA HIS A 33 -11.30 -13.51 -10.76
C HIS A 33 -11.53 -14.22 -12.11
N SER A 34 -11.74 -15.53 -12.05
CA SER A 34 -11.88 -16.39 -13.23
C SER A 34 -13.01 -15.92 -14.16
N GLY A 35 -12.77 -15.95 -15.47
CA GLY A 35 -13.77 -15.57 -16.48
C GLY A 35 -13.91 -14.06 -16.71
N SER A 36 -13.03 -13.23 -16.14
CA SER A 36 -12.99 -11.78 -16.38
C SER A 36 -11.64 -11.30 -16.90
N GLY A 37 -11.62 -10.12 -17.52
CA GLY A 37 -10.39 -9.53 -18.06
C GLY A 37 -9.37 -9.09 -17.00
N VAL A 38 -9.75 -9.00 -15.72
CA VAL A 38 -8.82 -8.64 -14.64
C VAL A 38 -7.99 -9.85 -14.17
N GLN A 39 -8.35 -11.07 -14.57
CA GLN A 39 -7.64 -12.28 -14.18
C GLN A 39 -6.13 -12.18 -14.48
N TYR A 40 -5.32 -12.46 -13.46
CA TYR A 40 -3.85 -12.40 -13.49
C TYR A 40 -3.24 -11.02 -13.78
N SER A 41 -4.04 -9.96 -13.68
CA SER A 41 -3.54 -8.59 -13.84
C SER A 41 -2.79 -8.16 -12.58
N ALA A 42 -1.53 -7.77 -12.73
CA ALA A 42 -0.72 -7.22 -11.64
C ALA A 42 -1.21 -5.83 -11.26
N PHE A 43 -1.09 -5.48 -9.97
CA PHE A 43 -1.45 -4.15 -9.48
C PHE A 43 -0.39 -3.11 -9.87
N ASN A 44 -0.86 -1.92 -10.16
CA ASN A 44 -0.08 -0.74 -10.51
C ASN A 44 -0.57 0.46 -9.68
N ALA A 45 0.25 1.50 -9.55
CA ALA A 45 -0.16 2.76 -8.95
C ALA A 45 0.09 3.90 -9.93
N ALA A 46 -0.88 4.80 -10.10
CA ALA A 46 -0.76 5.98 -10.96
C ALA A 46 -1.84 7.00 -10.56
N LYS A 47 -1.60 8.30 -10.77
CA LYS A 47 -2.64 9.34 -10.60
C LYS A 47 -3.40 9.22 -9.27
N SER A 48 -2.67 9.10 -8.15
CA SER A 48 -3.25 8.91 -6.80
C SER A 48 -4.19 7.68 -6.64
N SER A 49 -4.14 6.69 -7.52
CA SER A 49 -5.08 5.55 -7.57
C SER A 49 -4.36 4.22 -7.80
N ILE A 50 -5.02 3.12 -7.45
CA ILE A 50 -4.54 1.76 -7.71
C ILE A 50 -5.29 1.16 -8.89
N PHE A 51 -4.54 0.54 -9.79
CA PHE A 51 -5.05 -0.13 -10.98
C PHE A 51 -4.58 -1.58 -11.02
N ALA A 52 -5.19 -2.38 -11.90
CA ALA A 52 -4.65 -3.66 -12.31
C ALA A 52 -4.56 -3.73 -13.83
N GLY A 53 -3.42 -4.22 -14.33
CA GLY A 53 -3.18 -4.42 -15.76
C GLY A 53 -2.89 -3.12 -16.52
N LEU A 54 -2.39 -2.09 -15.83
CA LEU A 54 -1.98 -0.84 -16.47
C LEU A 54 -0.68 -1.05 -17.27
N PRO A 55 -0.65 -0.77 -18.60
CA PRO A 55 0.55 -0.99 -19.40
C PRO A 55 1.73 -0.09 -19.02
N ASN A 56 1.45 1.13 -18.55
CA ASN A 56 2.45 2.10 -18.12
C ASN A 56 1.98 2.87 -16.88
N GLN A 57 2.68 2.69 -15.76
CA GLN A 57 2.35 3.37 -14.50
C GLN A 57 2.84 4.83 -14.44
N GLY A 58 3.72 5.24 -15.35
CA GLY A 58 4.24 6.61 -15.40
C GLY A 58 5.09 7.01 -14.17
N ALA A 59 5.49 6.05 -13.35
CA ALA A 59 6.29 6.26 -12.15
C ALA A 59 7.79 6.25 -12.45
N SER A 60 8.57 6.94 -11.62
CA SER A 60 10.03 6.87 -11.67
C SER A 60 10.50 5.70 -10.81
N CYS A 61 10.90 4.61 -11.44
CA CYS A 61 11.29 3.37 -10.75
C CYS A 61 12.78 3.05 -10.89
N ALA A 62 13.34 2.39 -9.87
CA ALA A 62 14.70 1.85 -9.93
C ALA A 62 14.89 0.86 -11.10
N ARG A 63 13.85 0.11 -11.44
CA ARG A 63 13.78 -0.75 -12.63
C ARG A 63 12.61 -0.32 -13.52
N PRO A 64 12.82 0.57 -14.50
CA PRO A 64 11.75 1.19 -15.30
C PRO A 64 10.93 0.23 -16.17
N LYS A 65 11.43 -0.97 -16.46
CA LYS A 65 10.70 -1.97 -17.25
C LYS A 65 9.68 -2.75 -16.42
N GLU A 66 9.81 -2.75 -15.10
CA GLU A 66 8.85 -3.36 -14.18
C GLU A 66 7.74 -2.35 -13.88
N GLN A 67 6.54 -2.62 -14.39
CA GLN A 67 5.40 -1.69 -14.33
C GLN A 67 4.47 -1.98 -13.15
N GLN A 68 4.68 -3.07 -12.42
CA GLN A 68 3.91 -3.44 -11.24
C GLN A 68 4.37 -2.67 -10.00
N ALA A 69 3.42 -2.33 -9.13
CA ALA A 69 3.69 -1.72 -7.84
C ALA A 69 4.16 -2.77 -6.83
N THR A 70 5.11 -2.38 -5.98
CA THR A 70 5.50 -3.18 -4.81
C THR A 70 4.92 -2.53 -3.56
N PHE A 71 4.41 -3.35 -2.66
CA PHE A 71 3.73 -2.92 -1.44
C PHE A 71 4.38 -3.51 -0.19
N TYR A 72 4.10 -2.91 0.96
CA TYR A 72 4.34 -3.51 2.27
C TYR A 72 3.27 -3.04 3.27
N ILE A 73 3.04 -3.85 4.31
CA ILE A 73 2.15 -3.49 5.42
C ILE A 73 2.98 -3.16 6.66
N ASN A 74 2.64 -2.07 7.33
CA ASN A 74 3.20 -1.70 8.62
C ASN A 74 2.08 -1.17 9.54
N ASP A 75 1.90 -1.79 10.71
CA ASP A 75 0.86 -1.43 11.70
C ASP A 75 -0.56 -1.30 11.10
N GLY A 76 -0.91 -2.25 10.22
CA GLY A 76 -2.21 -2.31 9.53
C GLY A 76 -2.43 -1.23 8.45
N ALA A 77 -1.42 -0.42 8.14
CA ALA A 77 -1.41 0.50 7.01
C ALA A 77 -0.63 -0.10 5.83
N LEU A 78 -1.06 0.21 4.62
CA LEU A 78 -0.46 -0.26 3.37
C LEU A 78 0.32 0.89 2.72
N TYR A 79 1.50 0.56 2.21
CA TYR A 79 2.40 1.54 1.60
C TYR A 79 2.88 1.04 0.25
N LEU A 80 3.14 1.98 -0.66
CA LEU A 80 3.91 1.73 -1.87
C LEU A 80 5.39 1.76 -1.48
N TYR A 81 6.10 0.69 -1.84
CA TYR A 81 7.50 0.54 -1.56
C TYR A 81 8.33 1.51 -2.43
N ASP A 82 9.19 2.26 -1.74
CA ASP A 82 10.27 3.04 -2.32
C ASP A 82 11.40 3.11 -1.28
N GLN A 83 12.64 3.29 -1.72
CA GLN A 83 13.79 3.51 -0.83
C GLN A 83 13.85 4.96 -0.31
N SER A 84 12.71 5.64 -0.27
CA SER A 84 12.58 7.04 0.14
C SER A 84 12.31 7.16 1.64
N ALA A 85 12.80 8.26 2.23
CA ALA A 85 12.48 8.64 3.62
C ALA A 85 11.01 9.07 3.80
N THR A 86 10.28 9.32 2.71
CA THR A 86 8.87 9.72 2.73
C THR A 86 8.04 8.66 2.02
N PRO A 87 7.61 7.60 2.72
CA PRO A 87 6.85 6.52 2.11
C PRO A 87 5.49 7.03 1.62
N GLN A 88 5.01 6.42 0.54
CA GLN A 88 3.73 6.76 -0.07
C GLN A 88 2.66 5.85 0.52
N GLU A 89 1.72 6.44 1.25
CA GLU A 89 0.76 5.71 2.08
C GLU A 89 -0.59 5.59 1.39
N ILE A 90 -1.15 4.38 1.38
CA ILE A 90 -2.47 4.08 0.83
C ILE A 90 -3.56 4.48 1.83
N TYR A 91 -4.63 5.08 1.33
CA TYR A 91 -5.85 5.33 2.07
C TYR A 91 -7.07 4.73 1.36
N VAL A 92 -8.14 4.54 2.13
CA VAL A 92 -9.46 4.16 1.65
C VAL A 92 -10.50 5.19 2.11
N ASP A 93 -11.35 5.67 1.22
CA ASP A 93 -12.52 6.47 1.59
C ASP A 93 -13.80 5.65 1.43
N ARG A 94 -14.26 5.02 2.52
CA ARG A 94 -15.52 4.26 2.54
C ARG A 94 -16.75 5.10 2.90
N SER A 95 -16.63 6.44 2.92
CA SER A 95 -17.80 7.30 3.11
C SER A 95 -18.79 7.14 1.96
N GLY A 96 -20.03 7.59 2.14
CA GLY A 96 -21.03 7.56 1.06
C GLY A 96 -20.61 8.32 -0.20
N MET A 97 -19.73 9.32 -0.08
CA MET A 97 -19.14 10.05 -1.20
C MET A 97 -17.96 9.31 -1.83
N GLY A 98 -17.10 8.70 -1.02
CA GLY A 98 -15.90 7.99 -1.50
C GLY A 98 -16.18 6.60 -2.06
N GLN A 99 -17.22 5.92 -1.57
CA GLN A 99 -17.70 4.62 -2.04
C GLN A 99 -16.63 3.52 -2.10
N GLY A 100 -15.60 3.61 -1.24
CA GLY A 100 -14.48 2.66 -1.21
C GLY A 100 -13.31 3.08 -2.08
N LYS A 101 -13.19 4.36 -2.46
CA LYS A 101 -12.03 4.86 -3.22
C LYS A 101 -10.73 4.49 -2.52
N ILE A 102 -9.88 3.74 -3.21
CA ILE A 102 -8.49 3.51 -2.79
C ILE A 102 -7.63 4.56 -3.50
N GLY A 103 -6.82 5.26 -2.73
CA GLY A 103 -5.81 6.15 -3.27
C GLY A 103 -4.56 6.17 -2.42
N TYR A 104 -3.60 7.00 -2.78
CA TYR A 104 -2.39 7.18 -1.99
C TYR A 104 -2.01 8.65 -1.88
N THR A 105 -1.26 8.97 -0.83
CA THR A 105 -0.64 10.27 -0.62
C THR A 105 0.87 10.14 -0.69
N THR A 106 1.54 11.14 -1.24
CA THR A 106 3.00 11.18 -1.39
C THR A 106 3.61 12.24 -0.48
N GLY A 107 4.81 11.98 0.05
CA GLY A 107 5.53 12.99 0.83
C GLY A 107 4.76 13.48 2.07
N ALA A 108 4.70 14.80 2.23
CA ALA A 108 4.00 15.48 3.31
C ALA A 108 2.52 15.77 3.00
N GLN A 109 1.94 15.20 1.92
CA GLN A 109 0.55 15.46 1.58
C GLN A 109 -0.39 14.97 2.70
N PRO A 110 -1.33 15.81 3.16
CA PRO A 110 -2.30 15.40 4.16
C PRO A 110 -3.23 14.33 3.58
N ALA A 111 -3.70 13.44 4.44
CA ALA A 111 -4.75 12.50 4.06
C ALA A 111 -6.05 13.27 3.72
N PRO A 112 -6.85 12.78 2.75
CA PRO A 112 -8.20 13.29 2.54
C PRO A 112 -9.05 13.21 3.81
N LYS A 113 -10.06 14.07 3.92
CA LYS A 113 -10.90 14.22 5.14
C LYS A 113 -11.48 12.90 5.66
N ASN A 114 -11.92 12.01 4.77
CA ASN A 114 -12.58 10.75 5.12
C ASN A 114 -11.65 9.52 4.95
N ALA A 115 -10.34 9.75 4.89
CA ALA A 115 -9.36 8.70 4.63
C ALA A 115 -9.17 7.78 5.84
N GLU A 116 -9.36 6.49 5.62
CA GLU A 116 -8.95 5.41 6.50
C GLU A 116 -7.62 4.84 5.99
N ARG A 117 -6.55 4.97 6.80
CA ARG A 117 -5.21 4.46 6.45
C ARG A 117 -4.92 3.06 7.01
N LYS A 118 -5.69 2.64 8.01
CA LYS A 118 -5.54 1.35 8.69
C LYS A 118 -6.67 0.39 8.36
N GLY A 119 -6.39 -0.90 8.50
CA GLY A 119 -7.34 -1.99 8.21
C GLY A 119 -6.86 -2.92 7.10
N TRP A 120 -5.66 -2.68 6.56
CA TRP A 120 -5.01 -3.55 5.59
C TRP A 120 -4.45 -4.78 6.28
N THR A 121 -4.73 -5.94 5.72
CA THR A 121 -4.18 -7.22 6.17
C THR A 121 -3.93 -8.14 5.00
N GLN A 122 -3.02 -9.09 5.19
CA GLN A 122 -2.94 -10.28 4.35
C GLN A 122 -3.68 -11.40 5.09
N LYS A 123 -4.69 -11.98 4.46
CA LYS A 123 -5.43 -13.11 5.01
C LYS A 123 -5.53 -14.18 3.94
N ASP A 124 -5.13 -15.41 4.29
CA ASP A 124 -5.16 -16.56 3.38
C ASP A 124 -4.42 -16.31 2.04
N GLY A 125 -3.36 -15.49 2.08
CA GLY A 125 -2.58 -15.12 0.89
C GLY A 125 -3.19 -14.00 0.04
N HIS A 126 -4.28 -13.36 0.48
CA HIS A 126 -4.94 -12.27 -0.21
C HIS A 126 -4.86 -10.96 0.58
N LEU A 127 -4.66 -9.85 -0.12
CA LEU A 127 -4.74 -8.50 0.43
C LEU A 127 -6.21 -8.11 0.62
N GLN A 128 -6.54 -7.69 1.84
CA GLN A 128 -7.90 -7.27 2.22
C GLN A 128 -7.87 -5.94 2.96
N PHE A 129 -8.99 -5.23 2.91
CA PHE A 129 -9.23 -4.04 3.72
C PHE A 129 -10.47 -4.24 4.59
N GLY A 130 -10.33 -4.06 5.91
CA GLY A 130 -11.43 -4.26 6.85
C GLY A 130 -12.01 -5.68 6.82
N GLY A 131 -11.17 -6.68 6.48
CA GLY A 131 -11.57 -8.08 6.33
C GLY A 131 -12.42 -8.39 5.09
N SER A 132 -12.53 -7.45 4.15
CA SER A 132 -13.24 -7.63 2.89
C SER A 132 -12.28 -7.70 1.71
N ASP A 133 -12.65 -8.48 0.70
CA ASP A 133 -11.98 -8.51 -0.60
C ASP A 133 -12.16 -7.18 -1.35
N LEU A 134 -11.28 -6.95 -2.32
CA LEU A 134 -11.26 -5.74 -3.14
C LEU A 134 -12.19 -5.90 -4.35
N ILE A 135 -12.55 -4.77 -4.95
CA ILE A 135 -13.39 -4.68 -6.14
C ILE A 135 -12.54 -4.15 -7.29
N ALA A 136 -12.65 -4.75 -8.47
CA ALA A 136 -12.05 -4.26 -9.70
C ALA A 136 -13.15 -3.80 -10.67
N CYS A 137 -13.01 -2.58 -11.21
CA CYS A 137 -13.93 -2.01 -12.18
C CYS A 137 -13.23 -1.83 -13.55
N PRO A 138 -13.80 -2.35 -14.65
CA PRO A 138 -13.17 -2.33 -15.98
C PRO A 138 -13.18 -0.94 -16.61
N ASN A 139 -12.53 -0.84 -17.78
CA ASN A 139 -12.57 0.34 -18.66
C ASN A 139 -12.10 1.64 -17.98
N SER A 140 -11.08 1.53 -17.13
CA SER A 140 -10.39 2.68 -16.58
C SER A 140 -9.36 3.24 -17.57
N ILE A 141 -8.35 3.94 -17.07
CA ILE A 141 -7.30 4.51 -17.93
C ILE A 141 -6.56 3.41 -18.68
N ASP A 142 -6.28 3.65 -19.97
CA ASP A 142 -5.53 2.76 -20.86
C ASP A 142 -6.01 1.28 -20.85
N GLY A 143 -7.32 1.08 -20.66
CA GLY A 143 -7.94 -0.25 -20.62
C GLY A 143 -7.71 -1.04 -19.33
N ALA A 144 -7.05 -0.42 -18.33
CA ALA A 144 -6.82 -1.04 -17.03
C ALA A 144 -8.10 -1.15 -16.20
N TRP A 145 -8.01 -1.89 -15.11
CA TRP A 145 -9.05 -1.99 -14.10
C TRP A 145 -8.72 -1.05 -12.94
N SER A 146 -9.69 -0.27 -12.47
CA SER A 146 -9.54 0.52 -11.24
C SER A 146 -9.86 -0.34 -10.02
N ILE A 147 -9.07 -0.22 -8.96
CA ILE A 147 -9.21 -1.04 -7.74
C ILE A 147 -9.83 -0.23 -6.61
N TRP A 148 -10.81 -0.82 -5.95
CA TRP A 148 -11.64 -0.20 -4.92
C TRP A 148 -11.75 -1.13 -3.71
N ALA A 149 -11.97 -0.56 -2.53
CA ALA A 149 -12.31 -1.31 -1.34
C ALA A 149 -13.82 -1.53 -1.29
N SER A 150 -14.25 -2.60 -0.61
CA SER A 150 -15.68 -2.79 -0.33
C SER A 150 -16.20 -1.71 0.63
N ALA A 151 -17.25 -1.01 0.21
CA ALA A 151 -17.99 -0.03 1.00
C ALA A 151 -19.51 -0.28 0.95
N GLY A 152 -19.93 -1.51 0.65
CA GLY A 152 -21.34 -1.88 0.49
C GLY A 152 -21.95 -1.45 -0.85
N VAL A 153 -21.14 -0.97 -1.81
CA VAL A 153 -21.56 -0.59 -3.16
C VAL A 153 -20.79 -1.44 -4.17
N SER A 154 -21.50 -2.23 -4.98
CA SER A 154 -20.87 -3.12 -5.96
C SER A 154 -20.23 -2.39 -7.14
N ASN A 155 -20.72 -1.19 -7.46
CA ASN A 155 -20.32 -0.38 -8.61
C ASN A 155 -19.96 1.04 -8.15
N PRO A 156 -18.78 1.21 -7.52
CA PRO A 156 -18.39 2.49 -6.92
C PRO A 156 -18.17 3.59 -7.96
N ALA A 157 -18.44 4.83 -7.58
CA ALA A 157 -18.27 6.05 -8.38
C ALA A 157 -18.96 6.03 -9.76
N GLY A 158 -20.05 5.25 -9.91
CA GLY A 158 -20.78 5.14 -11.16
C GLY A 158 -20.10 4.25 -12.21
N ASN A 159 -19.07 3.49 -11.83
CA ASN A 159 -18.52 2.43 -12.66
C ASN A 159 -19.59 1.36 -12.95
N LYS A 160 -19.31 0.49 -13.91
CA LYS A 160 -20.20 -0.61 -14.30
C LYS A 160 -19.41 -1.89 -14.43
N ASP A 161 -20.11 -3.02 -14.29
CA ASP A 161 -19.56 -4.36 -14.49
C ASP A 161 -18.33 -4.65 -13.60
N CYS A 162 -18.31 -4.03 -12.41
CA CYS A 162 -17.27 -4.29 -11.43
C CYS A 162 -17.43 -5.69 -10.83
N VAL A 163 -16.29 -6.30 -10.49
CA VAL A 163 -16.23 -7.65 -9.93
C VAL A 163 -15.43 -7.64 -8.63
N GLY A 164 -15.81 -8.49 -7.69
CA GLY A 164 -14.96 -8.81 -6.54
C GLY A 164 -13.74 -9.58 -7.00
N ILE A 165 -12.56 -9.30 -6.44
CA ILE A 165 -11.32 -9.98 -6.78
C ILE A 165 -10.65 -10.53 -5.52
N ALA A 166 -10.04 -11.71 -5.64
CA ALA A 166 -9.04 -12.15 -4.69
C ALA A 166 -7.71 -11.48 -5.08
N ALA A 167 -7.24 -10.55 -4.24
CA ALA A 167 -6.01 -9.79 -4.48
C ALA A 167 -4.80 -10.59 -3.97
N ARG A 168 -4.32 -11.56 -4.76
CA ARG A 168 -3.26 -12.49 -4.37
C ARG A 168 -1.94 -11.77 -4.14
N VAL A 169 -1.37 -12.00 -2.97
CA VAL A 169 -0.07 -11.49 -2.55
C VAL A 169 1.04 -12.37 -3.11
N GLU A 170 2.02 -11.74 -3.75
CA GLU A 170 3.24 -12.39 -4.25
C GLU A 170 4.44 -11.80 -3.52
N GLU A 171 4.94 -12.49 -2.49
CA GLU A 171 6.13 -12.04 -1.73
C GLU A 171 7.34 -11.87 -2.66
N THR A 172 8.10 -10.79 -2.49
CA THR A 172 9.33 -10.53 -3.27
C THR A 172 10.50 -10.16 -2.38
N ALA A 173 11.63 -10.83 -2.60
CA ALA A 173 12.91 -10.49 -1.98
C ALA A 173 13.67 -9.40 -2.77
N LYS A 174 13.17 -9.01 -3.95
CA LYS A 174 13.79 -8.01 -4.84
C LYS A 174 12.77 -6.93 -5.19
N PRO A 175 12.30 -6.13 -4.22
CA PRO A 175 11.28 -5.12 -4.46
C PRO A 175 11.75 -4.06 -5.47
N ASN A 176 10.82 -3.50 -6.24
CA ASN A 176 11.10 -2.35 -7.11
C ASN A 176 10.60 -1.09 -6.40
N GLY A 177 11.52 -0.19 -6.05
CA GLY A 177 11.15 1.12 -5.52
C GLY A 177 10.68 2.02 -6.65
N CYS A 178 9.50 2.61 -6.49
CA CYS A 178 8.92 3.53 -7.45
C CYS A 178 8.40 4.79 -6.74
N SER A 179 8.76 5.94 -7.29
CA SER A 179 8.19 7.22 -6.90
C SER A 179 7.03 7.56 -7.84
N TYR A 180 5.83 7.69 -7.26
CA TYR A 180 4.61 7.97 -7.98
C TYR A 180 4.23 9.44 -7.86
N THR A 181 3.47 9.93 -8.83
CA THR A 181 2.87 11.26 -8.79
C THR A 181 1.44 11.15 -8.29
N SER A 182 1.07 12.03 -7.36
CA SER A 182 -0.29 12.18 -6.86
C SER A 182 -1.16 12.99 -7.81
#